data_AF-X1Q4X1-F1
#
_entry.id   AF-X1Q4X1-F1
#
_cell.length_a   1.000
_cell.length_b   1.000
_cell.length_c   1.000
_cell.angle_alpha   90.00
_cell.angle_beta   90.00
_cell.angle_gamma   90.00
#
_symmetry.space_group_name_H-M   'P 1'
#
loop_
_entity.id
_entity.type
_entity.pdbx_description
1 polymer ?
#
loop_
_entity_poly.entity_id
_entity_poly.type
_entity_poly.pdbx_seq_one_letter_code
_entity_poly.pdbx_strand_id
1 'polypeptide(L)' 'MTQEDTDGQRLGIVVSGSLNKGIEVRLDSSASVEDMAVGRYVTIEGNKRRFFGMITDVSLGGDRPEAYSDSTRRF' A
#
# COMPACT_ATOMS: atom_id res chain seq x y z
N MET A 1 28.26 -18.18 -0.84
CA MET A 1 26.84 -18.58 -0.73
C MET A 1 26.26 -17.80 0.44
N THR A 2 26.01 -16.52 0.23
CA THR A 2 25.43 -15.63 1.24
C THR A 2 23.93 -15.73 1.03
N GLN A 3 23.25 -16.47 1.91
CA GLN A 3 21.81 -16.33 2.06
C GLN A 3 21.61 -14.96 2.71
N GLU A 4 21.29 -13.96 1.90
CA GLU A 4 20.68 -12.74 2.40
C GLU A 4 19.22 -13.11 2.70
N ASP A 5 18.97 -13.49 3.94
CA ASP A 5 17.61 -13.56 4.47
C ASP A 5 16.97 -12.18 4.22
N THR A 6 16.11 -12.10 3.20
CA THR A 6 15.27 -10.91 2.96
C THR A 6 14.15 -10.93 4.00
N ASP A 7 14.54 -10.80 5.26
CA ASP A 7 13.63 -10.78 6.40
C ASP A 7 12.96 -9.40 6.43
N GLY A 8 11.75 -9.33 5.85
CA GLY A 8 10.81 -8.25 6.08
C GLY A 8 11.29 -6.84 5.71
N GLN A 9 11.80 -6.62 4.49
CA GLN A 9 12.09 -5.27 4.03
C GLN A 9 10.84 -4.39 4.18
N ARG A 10 10.95 -3.35 5.01
CA ARG A 10 9.85 -2.42 5.28
C ARG A 10 9.47 -1.71 3.99
N LEU A 11 8.28 -2.04 3.47
CA LEU A 11 7.80 -1.50 2.20
C LEU A 11 7.29 -0.07 2.32
N GLY A 12 6.77 0.32 3.50
CA GLY A 12 6.17 1.63 3.70
C GLY A 12 5.37 1.76 4.99
N ILE A 13 4.46 2.72 5.00
CA ILE A 13 3.53 3.00 6.10
C ILE A 13 2.08 2.98 5.64
N VAL A 14 1.20 2.43 6.47
CA VAL A 14 -0.25 2.52 6.26
C VAL A 14 -0.69 3.96 6.51
N VAL A 15 -1.35 4.56 5.52
CA VAL A 15 -1.84 5.96 5.60
C VAL A 15 -3.36 6.05 5.68
N SER A 16 -4.07 5.05 5.19
CA SER A 16 -5.54 5.00 5.21
C SER A 16 -6.03 3.55 5.20
N GLY A 17 -7.27 3.33 5.61
CA GLY A 17 -7.89 2.01 5.58
C GLY A 17 -9.40 2.03 5.77
N SER A 18 -10.12 1.21 5.01
CA SER A 18 -11.54 0.97 5.20
C SER A 18 -11.93 -0.46 4.78
N LEU A 19 -13.08 -0.93 5.26
CA LEU A 19 -13.58 -2.27 4.91
C LEU A 19 -13.87 -2.40 3.40
N ASN A 20 -14.34 -1.33 2.75
CA ASN A 20 -14.74 -1.35 1.35
C ASN A 20 -13.61 -0.99 0.36
N LYS A 21 -12.64 -0.18 0.77
CA LYS A 21 -11.52 0.25 -0.09
C LYS A 21 -10.21 -0.50 0.20
N GLY A 22 -10.16 -1.27 1.29
CA GLY A 22 -8.94 -1.95 1.72
C GLY A 22 -8.00 -1.00 2.47
N ILE A 23 -6.71 -1.31 2.43
CA ILE A 23 -5.66 -0.56 3.12
C ILE A 23 -4.79 0.16 2.11
N GLU A 24 -4.50 1.43 2.35
CA GLU A 24 -3.62 2.24 1.53
C GLU A 24 -2.27 2.40 2.22
N VAL A 25 -1.20 2.12 1.47
CA VAL A 25 0.18 2.14 1.96
C VAL A 25 0.98 3.11 1.11
N ARG A 26 1.63 4.07 1.77
CA ARG A 26 2.64 4.92 1.14
C ARG A 26 3.97 4.20 1.20
N LEU A 27 4.51 3.88 0.01
CA LEU A 27 5.80 3.21 -0.11
C LEU A 27 6.93 4.12 0.40
N ASP A 28 7.93 3.50 1.03
CA ASP A 28 9.18 4.18 1.37
C ASP A 28 9.99 4.46 0.10
N SER A 29 10.76 5.55 0.10
CA SER A 29 11.70 5.88 -0.97
C SER A 29 12.73 4.79 -1.27
N SER A 30 13.05 3.93 -0.30
CA SER A 30 13.96 2.80 -0.49
C SER A 30 13.29 1.57 -1.09
N ALA A 31 11.95 1.52 -1.17
CA ALA A 31 11.23 0.38 -1.73
C ALA A 31 11.11 0.52 -3.27
N SER A 32 11.49 -0.53 -4.00
CA SER A 32 11.30 -0.54 -5.45
C SER A 32 9.83 -0.72 -5.80
N VAL A 33 9.29 0.17 -6.64
CA VAL A 33 7.94 0.04 -7.20
C VAL A 33 7.85 -1.16 -8.14
N GLU A 34 8.95 -1.52 -8.80
CA GLU A 34 9.00 -2.67 -9.72
C GLU A 34 8.73 -4.00 -9.00
N ASP A 35 9.04 -4.07 -7.70
CA ASP A 35 8.76 -5.23 -6.87
C ASP A 35 7.29 -5.27 -6.39
N MET A 36 6.55 -4.16 -6.51
CA MET A 36 5.15 -4.04 -6.06
C MET A 36 4.19 -4.48 -7.16
N ALA A 37 4.19 -5.78 -7.48
CA ALA A 37 3.27 -6.33 -8.48
C ALA A 37 1.86 -6.58 -7.90
N VAL A 38 0.83 -6.25 -8.67
CA VAL A 38 -0.56 -6.64 -8.36
C VAL A 38 -0.66 -8.16 -8.26
N GLY A 39 -1.44 -8.65 -7.29
CA GLY A 39 -1.57 -10.08 -6.97
C GLY A 39 -0.50 -10.61 -6.02
N ARG A 40 0.54 -9.83 -5.71
CA ARG A 40 1.54 -10.19 -4.70
C ARG A 40 0.92 -10.12 -3.31
N TYR A 41 1.26 -11.08 -2.46
CA TYR A 41 0.91 -11.06 -1.05
C TYR A 41 1.92 -10.26 -0.22
N VAL A 42 1.39 -9.50 0.73
CA VAL A 42 2.17 -8.71 1.68
C VAL A 42 1.68 -8.96 3.11
N THR A 43 2.57 -8.76 4.06
CA THR A 43 2.26 -8.82 5.48
C THR A 43 2.29 -7.42 6.07
N ILE A 44 1.20 -7.03 6.73
CA ILE A 44 1.08 -5.78 7.48
C ILE A 44 1.32 -6.13 8.94
N GLU A 45 2.38 -5.58 9.51
CA GLU A 45 2.72 -5.78 10.92
C GLU A 45 1.98 -4.78 11.80
N GLY A 46 1.03 -5.28 12.61
CA GLY A 46 0.41 -4.51 13.68
C GLY A 46 1.01 -4.86 15.04
N ASN A 47 0.78 -4.02 16.04
CA ASN A 47 1.36 -4.17 17.39
C ASN A 47 1.08 -5.51 18.09
N LYS A 48 0.00 -6.21 17.72
CA LYS A 48 -0.41 -7.47 18.34
C LYS A 48 -0.54 -8.63 17.36
N ARG A 49 -0.71 -8.33 16.07
CA ARG A 49 -1.09 -9.30 15.04
C ARG A 49 -0.51 -8.88 13.70
N ARG A 50 -0.19 -9.89 12.90
CA ARG A 50 0.17 -9.72 11.49
C ARG A 50 -1.07 -9.96 10.65
N PHE A 51 -1.29 -9.10 9.67
CA PHE A 51 -2.38 -9.21 8.72
C PHE A 51 -1.79 -9.57 7.36
N PHE A 52 -2.50 -10.41 6.61
CA PHE A 52 -2.13 -10.71 5.23
C PHE A 52 -3.02 -9.95 4.29
N GLY A 53 -2.41 -9.27 3.33
CA GLY A 53 -3.08 -8.52 2.29
C GLY A 53 -2.55 -8.94 0.92
N MET A 54 -3.35 -8.67 -0.11
CA MET A 54 -2.92 -8.78 -1.50
C MET A 54 -2.85 -7.38 -2.08
N ILE A 55 -1.80 -7.09 -2.85
CA ILE A 55 -1.71 -5.85 -3.60
C ILE A 55 -2.75 -5.92 -4.71
N THR A 56 -3.75 -5.05 -4.67
CA THR A 56 -4.83 -5.00 -5.67
C THR A 56 -4.59 -3.94 -6.74
N ASP A 57 -3.82 -2.90 -6.41
CA ASP A 57 -3.50 -1.80 -7.32
C ASP A 57 -2.21 -1.10 -6.85
N VAL A 58 -1.48 -0.49 -7.77
CA VAL A 58 -0.27 0.31 -7.49
C VAL A 58 -0.30 1.57 -8.32
N SER A 59 -0.26 2.72 -7.65
CA SER A 59 -0.33 4.03 -8.26
C SER A 59 0.84 4.91 -7.82
N LEU A 60 1.27 5.81 -8.72
CA LEU A 60 2.27 6.83 -8.43
C LEU A 60 1.53 8.16 -8.23
N GLY A 61 1.33 8.54 -6.97
CA GLY A 61 0.68 9.80 -6.59
C GLY A 61 1.67 10.84 -6.09
N GLY A 62 1.43 12.11 -6.41
CA GLY A 62 2.06 13.24 -5.72
C GLY A 62 1.30 13.59 -4.44
N ASP A 63 1.91 14.37 -3.53
CA ASP A 63 1.35 14.77 -2.23
C ASP A 63 0.12 15.71 -2.32
N ARG A 64 -0.50 15.80 -3.50
CA ARG A 64 -1.67 16.62 -3.76
C ARG A 64 -2.91 15.75 -3.60
N PRO A 65 -3.76 15.98 -2.59
CA PRO A 65 -5.02 15.27 -2.49
C PRO A 65 -5.89 15.73 -3.67
N GLU A 66 -6.17 14.83 -4.59
CA GLU A 66 -7.27 15.02 -5.55
C GLU A 66 -8.56 14.97 -4.76
N ALA A 67 -8.99 16.15 -4.30
CA ALA A 67 -10.33 16.37 -3.80
C ALA A 67 -11.29 16.23 -4.99
N TYR A 68 -11.69 14.99 -5.31
CA TYR A 68 -12.81 14.77 -6.21
C TYR A 68 -14.12 15.04 -5.44
N SER A 69 -14.36 16.32 -5.21
CA SER A 69 -15.67 16.87 -4.91
C SER A 69 -16.26 17.31 -6.24
N ASP A 70 -16.92 16.41 -6.96
CA ASP A 70 -17.97 16.85 -7.88
C ASP A 70 -19.30 16.23 -7.50
N SER A 71 -19.83 16.81 -6.43
CA SER A 71 -21.23 16.73 -6.03
C SER A 71 -22.06 17.63 -6.95
N THR A 72 -22.20 17.35 -8.25
CA THR A 72 -23.31 17.88 -9.06
C THR A 72 -23.58 17.00 -10.28
N ARG A 73 -24.55 16.09 -10.13
CA ARG A 73 -25.55 15.89 -11.19
C ARG A 73 -26.92 15.71 -10.53
N ARG A 74 -27.45 16.84 -10.07
CA ARG A 74 -28.88 17.05 -9.91
C ARG A 74 -29.31 17.79 -11.18
N PHE A 75 -29.91 17.09 -12.13
CA PHE A 75 -30.97 17.53 -13.04
C PHE A 75 -31.59 16.29 -13.65
#